data_AF-A0A4Y8LMU9-F1
#
_entry.id   AF-A0A4Y8LMU9-F1
#
_cell.length_a   1.000
_cell.length_b   1.000
_cell.length_c   1.000
_cell.angle_alpha   90.00
_cell.angle_beta   90.00
_cell.angle_gamma   90.00
#
_symmetry.space_group_name_H-M   'P 1'
#
loop_
_entity.id
_entity.type
_entity.pdbx_description
1 polymer ?
#
loop_
_entity_poly.entity_id
_entity_poly.type
_entity_poly.pdbx_seq_one_letter_code
_entity_poly.pdbx_strand_id
1 'polypeptide(L)'
;MKLLMYEQIEVLLMNDIRRSVYTDDQQNEEESRIHLSYHLNRLGWKFRDLSQDNDIDGEIEVFDPVDRQTSGKFIKVQIKSISSTSIKDGIISYPCPIKFLHFCDVCDIPVVLILYDVDAKEAYWLWVQYYLYNKLDRENTSWRGNISFVTVKFLINDIVSFTSASFESNLKNIAYTGTNEITQLRKSLTFQRYYTLVAEEDISTPIAKRISAKLLVEASFSSSKDAMRVLIPKINEQLLYSEHPSTTNFHDIHKPCDVIVMFFYNDIKQINHGLPFCRTQWINEELSIKPNTISPDEYIDSIGIKWETMHEMFSDLIPNNSMNKGQYLRLAEFTYDNFYRILSAIQVSFRLYKRNQIDFISLKKNMNTYKSQLDEYYFAFSERGYPPFDCTELDKVLLEFISAIHDLGLYSVNSDRNEQNEAWLINNCIERAIKQIPIYDYEKSKIR
;
A
#
# COMPACT_ATOMS: atom_id res chain seq x y z
N MET A 1 -49.61 -34.02 -8.61
CA MET A 1 -48.58 -33.45 -7.71
C MET A 1 -47.31 -33.00 -8.44
N LYS A 2 -46.75 -33.77 -9.39
CA LYS A 2 -45.56 -33.32 -10.17
C LYS A 2 -45.81 -32.19 -11.19
N LEU A 3 -47.04 -31.99 -11.67
CA LEU A 3 -47.38 -30.92 -12.64
C LEU A 3 -47.51 -29.53 -12.00
N LEU A 4 -48.04 -29.43 -10.77
CA LEU A 4 -48.13 -28.16 -10.03
C LEU A 4 -46.77 -27.59 -9.59
N MET A 5 -45.73 -28.41 -9.59
CA MET A 5 -44.37 -28.00 -9.22
C MET A 5 -43.59 -27.39 -10.41
N TYR A 6 -44.00 -27.66 -11.65
CA TYR A 6 -43.39 -27.07 -12.84
C TYR A 6 -43.93 -25.64 -13.10
N GLU A 7 -45.23 -25.39 -12.90
CA GLU A 7 -45.81 -24.05 -13.05
C GLU A 7 -45.29 -23.06 -11.99
N GLN A 8 -44.95 -23.52 -10.77
CA GLN A 8 -44.34 -22.66 -9.76
C GLN A 8 -42.86 -22.34 -10.04
N ILE A 9 -42.15 -23.18 -10.80
CA ILE A 9 -40.74 -22.94 -11.18
C ILE A 9 -40.65 -21.96 -12.36
N GLU A 10 -41.58 -21.99 -13.32
CA GLU A 10 -41.63 -20.98 -14.40
C GLU A 10 -41.97 -19.57 -13.89
N VAL A 11 -42.86 -19.45 -12.90
CA VAL A 11 -43.21 -18.16 -12.29
C VAL A 11 -42.06 -17.59 -11.44
N LEU A 12 -41.19 -18.44 -10.89
CA LEU A 12 -39.98 -18.02 -10.15
C LEU A 12 -38.78 -17.71 -11.08
N LEU A 13 -38.70 -18.30 -12.27
CA LEU A 13 -37.66 -18.02 -13.28
C LEU A 13 -37.98 -16.82 -14.19
N MET A 14 -39.25 -16.38 -14.25
CA MET A 14 -39.65 -15.16 -14.97
C MET A 14 -39.61 -13.89 -14.12
N ASN A 15 -39.32 -13.98 -12.82
CA ASN A 15 -39.12 -12.80 -11.98
C ASN A 15 -37.72 -12.20 -12.21
N ASP A 16 -37.72 -11.02 -12.84
CA ASP A 16 -36.64 -10.06 -12.99
C ASP A 16 -35.48 -10.43 -13.92
N ILE A 17 -35.76 -10.56 -15.23
CA ILE A 17 -34.80 -10.09 -16.23
C ILE A 17 -34.70 -8.57 -16.08
N ARG A 18 -33.81 -8.12 -15.19
CA ARG A 18 -33.46 -6.69 -15.08
C ARG A 18 -32.82 -6.27 -16.39
N ARG A 19 -33.59 -5.61 -17.25
CA ARG A 19 -33.06 -4.96 -18.45
C ARG A 19 -32.09 -3.88 -17.99
N SER A 20 -30.95 -3.76 -18.66
CA SER A 20 -30.03 -2.64 -18.46
C SER A 20 -30.78 -1.34 -18.72
N VAL A 21 -30.77 -0.44 -17.74
CA VAL A 21 -31.35 0.91 -17.88
C VAL A 21 -30.24 1.83 -18.37
N TYR A 22 -30.47 2.50 -19.49
CA TYR A 22 -29.57 3.53 -20.00
C TYR A 22 -29.83 4.82 -19.24
N THR A 23 -28.97 5.11 -18.26
CA THR A 23 -29.14 6.23 -17.33
C THR A 23 -28.80 7.58 -17.97
N ASP A 24 -29.34 8.67 -17.43
CA ASP A 24 -29.02 10.03 -17.89
C ASP A 24 -27.51 10.32 -17.77
N ASP A 25 -26.83 9.81 -16.74
CA ASP A 25 -25.39 9.96 -16.58
C ASP A 25 -24.61 9.31 -17.72
N GLN A 26 -25.02 8.09 -18.14
CA GLN A 26 -24.40 7.41 -19.28
C GLN A 26 -24.66 8.15 -20.59
N GLN A 27 -25.88 8.68 -20.78
CA GLN A 27 -26.20 9.53 -21.95
C GLN A 27 -25.33 10.78 -21.98
N ASN A 28 -25.21 11.48 -20.84
CA ASN A 28 -24.41 12.69 -20.73
C ASN A 28 -22.93 12.41 -20.97
N GLU A 29 -22.42 11.27 -20.50
CA GLU A 29 -21.07 10.82 -20.78
C GLU A 29 -20.87 10.58 -22.29
N GLU A 30 -21.76 9.82 -22.93
CA GLU A 30 -21.69 9.57 -24.38
C GLU A 30 -21.75 10.88 -25.19
N GLU A 31 -22.68 11.78 -24.86
CA GLU A 31 -22.79 13.09 -25.51
C GLU A 31 -21.50 13.91 -25.38
N SER A 32 -20.90 13.93 -24.18
CA SER A 32 -19.67 14.68 -23.92
C SER A 32 -18.48 14.14 -24.74
N ARG A 33 -18.37 12.81 -24.88
CA ARG A 33 -17.36 12.14 -25.72
C ARG A 33 -17.58 12.44 -27.19
N ILE A 34 -18.82 12.40 -27.66
CA ILE A 34 -19.19 12.75 -29.05
C ILE A 34 -18.82 14.20 -29.34
N HIS A 35 -19.15 15.13 -28.44
CA HIS A 35 -18.85 16.55 -28.59
C HIS A 35 -17.35 16.80 -28.73
N LEU A 36 -16.55 16.27 -27.80
CA LEU A 36 -15.09 16.39 -27.85
C LEU A 36 -14.52 15.77 -29.13
N SER A 37 -14.95 14.55 -29.47
CA SER A 37 -14.48 13.82 -30.65
C SER A 37 -14.81 14.56 -31.95
N TYR A 38 -16.01 15.17 -32.05
CA TYR A 38 -16.40 15.99 -33.18
C TYR A 38 -15.41 17.15 -33.39
N HIS A 39 -15.11 17.89 -32.33
CA HIS A 39 -14.20 19.03 -32.41
C HIS A 39 -12.75 18.60 -32.72
N LEU A 40 -12.26 17.52 -32.12
CA LEU A 40 -10.92 17.00 -32.41
C LEU A 40 -10.79 16.47 -33.84
N ASN A 41 -11.79 15.74 -34.35
CA ASN A 41 -11.80 15.25 -35.72
C ASN A 41 -11.76 16.40 -36.74
N ARG A 42 -12.40 17.53 -36.43
CA ARG A 42 -12.35 18.74 -37.27
C ARG A 42 -10.96 19.39 -37.30
N LEU A 43 -10.18 19.24 -36.23
CA LEU A 43 -8.77 19.64 -36.17
C LEU A 43 -7.84 18.60 -36.80
N GLY A 44 -8.37 17.46 -37.27
CA GLY A 44 -7.58 16.35 -37.80
C GLY A 44 -6.89 15.52 -36.72
N TRP A 45 -7.32 15.62 -35.46
CA TRP A 45 -6.79 14.85 -34.33
C TRP A 45 -7.72 13.71 -33.97
N LYS A 46 -7.21 12.75 -33.19
CA LYS A 46 -7.97 11.56 -32.80
C LYS A 46 -8.11 11.47 -31.29
N PHE A 47 -9.35 11.28 -30.83
CA PHE A 47 -9.62 10.84 -29.47
C PHE A 47 -9.59 9.32 -29.40
N ARG A 48 -8.89 8.77 -28.40
CA ARG A 48 -8.79 7.35 -28.13
C ARG A 48 -9.42 7.07 -26.77
N ASP A 49 -10.57 6.41 -26.77
CA ASP A 49 -11.21 5.96 -25.53
C ASP A 49 -10.31 4.94 -24.81
N LEU A 50 -10.22 5.10 -23.50
CA LEU A 50 -9.64 4.08 -22.62
C LEU A 50 -10.79 3.32 -21.97
N SER A 51 -10.83 2.01 -22.17
CA SER A 51 -11.92 1.16 -21.69
C SER A 51 -11.85 0.84 -20.18
N GLN A 52 -10.88 1.40 -19.47
CA GLN A 52 -10.68 1.15 -18.03
C GLN A 52 -11.01 2.42 -17.24
N ASP A 53 -11.87 2.27 -16.23
CA ASP A 53 -12.31 3.34 -15.31
C ASP A 53 -11.21 3.69 -14.29
N ASN A 54 -10.16 4.34 -14.80
CA ASN A 54 -8.90 4.58 -14.10
C ASN A 54 -8.67 6.09 -13.87
N ASP A 55 -9.73 6.86 -13.59
CA ASP A 55 -9.69 8.31 -13.41
C ASP A 55 -9.24 9.12 -14.66
N ILE A 56 -9.11 8.47 -15.84
CA ILE A 56 -8.84 9.08 -17.16
C ILE A 56 -9.72 8.39 -18.22
N ASP A 57 -10.47 9.18 -18.98
CA ASP A 57 -11.46 8.71 -19.95
C ASP A 57 -10.89 8.39 -21.32
N GLY A 58 -9.78 9.03 -21.69
CA GLY A 58 -9.18 8.86 -23.00
C GLY A 58 -7.91 9.66 -23.22
N GLU A 59 -7.41 9.60 -24.45
CA GLU A 59 -6.20 10.30 -24.88
C GLU A 59 -6.44 11.02 -26.20
N ILE A 60 -5.96 12.26 -26.30
CA ILE A 60 -5.90 13.01 -27.55
C ILE A 60 -4.55 12.71 -28.19
N GLU A 61 -4.59 12.09 -29.37
CA GLU A 61 -3.42 11.94 -30.23
C GLU A 61 -3.39 13.09 -31.24
N VAL A 62 -2.31 13.87 -31.21
CA VAL A 62 -2.12 15.02 -32.09
C VAL A 62 -1.46 14.57 -33.39
N PHE A 63 -2.00 15.02 -34.52
CA PHE A 63 -1.49 14.75 -35.86
C PHE A 63 -0.90 16.02 -36.47
N ASP A 64 0.14 15.86 -37.30
CA ASP A 64 0.64 16.97 -38.10
C ASP A 64 -0.35 17.28 -39.24
N PRO A 65 -0.77 18.55 -39.40
CA PRO A 65 -1.78 18.92 -40.39
C PRO A 65 -1.30 18.77 -41.85
N VAL A 66 0.01 18.76 -42.09
CA VAL A 66 0.60 18.71 -43.45
C VAL A 66 0.62 17.28 -43.98
N ASP A 67 1.15 16.33 -43.21
CA ASP A 67 1.35 14.95 -43.66
C ASP A 67 0.31 13.96 -43.10
N ARG A 68 -0.55 14.41 -42.16
CA ARG A 68 -1.52 13.59 -41.43
C ARG A 68 -0.89 12.39 -40.74
N GLN A 69 0.39 12.48 -40.38
CA GLN A 69 1.07 11.46 -39.59
C GLN A 69 0.90 11.74 -38.11
N THR A 70 0.95 10.67 -37.32
CA THR A 70 0.93 10.78 -35.85
C THR A 70 2.22 11.47 -35.40
N SER A 71 2.08 12.49 -34.55
CA SER A 71 3.24 13.15 -33.92
C SER A 71 3.86 12.31 -32.80
N GLY A 72 3.20 11.20 -32.41
CA GLY A 72 3.52 10.45 -31.19
C GLY A 72 3.32 11.25 -29.90
N LYS A 73 2.62 12.39 -29.96
CA LYS A 73 2.30 13.23 -28.81
C LYS A 73 0.87 12.97 -28.35
N PHE A 74 0.73 12.81 -27.04
CA PHE A 74 -0.52 12.46 -26.38
C PHE A 74 -0.84 13.46 -25.26
N ILE A 75 -2.12 13.77 -25.11
CA ILE A 75 -2.66 14.48 -23.95
C ILE A 75 -3.69 13.55 -23.31
N LYS A 76 -3.57 13.28 -22.02
CA LYS A 76 -4.59 12.52 -21.27
C LYS A 76 -5.80 13.41 -21.00
N VAL A 77 -6.98 12.83 -21.05
CA VAL A 77 -8.23 13.56 -20.88
C VAL A 77 -9.09 12.90 -19.82
N GLN A 78 -9.55 13.70 -18.86
CA GLN A 78 -10.72 13.36 -18.07
C GLN A 78 -11.88 14.23 -18.53
N ILE A 79 -13.03 13.62 -18.76
CA ILE A 79 -14.28 14.27 -19.12
C ILE A 79 -15.21 14.16 -17.91
N LYS A 80 -15.92 15.25 -17.62
CA LYS A 80 -16.96 15.31 -16.60
C LYS A 80 -18.14 16.08 -17.15
N SER A 81 -19.35 15.68 -16.78
CA SER A 81 -20.58 16.36 -17.14
C SER A 81 -21.17 17.08 -15.92
N ILE A 82 -21.86 18.19 -16.16
CA ILE A 82 -22.64 18.90 -15.15
C ILE A 82 -23.95 19.38 -15.77
N SER A 83 -25.03 19.23 -15.01
CA SER A 83 -26.33 19.84 -15.31
C SER A 83 -26.46 21.11 -14.46
N SER A 84 -27.03 22.19 -15.00
CA SER A 84 -27.24 23.47 -14.33
C SER A 84 -25.97 24.23 -13.88
N THR A 85 -25.12 24.59 -14.84
CA THR A 85 -23.90 25.36 -14.54
C THR A 85 -24.21 26.77 -14.02
N SER A 86 -23.81 27.08 -12.78
CA SER A 86 -23.87 28.46 -12.30
C SER A 86 -22.66 29.24 -12.80
N ILE A 87 -22.85 30.07 -13.83
CA ILE A 87 -21.84 31.01 -14.30
C ILE A 87 -21.90 32.26 -13.44
N LYS A 88 -20.76 32.61 -12.82
CA LYS A 88 -20.60 33.89 -12.08
C LYS A 88 -19.34 34.58 -12.54
N ASP A 89 -19.45 35.82 -12.97
CA ASP A 89 -18.33 36.65 -13.46
C ASP A 89 -17.49 35.97 -14.56
N GLY A 90 -18.15 35.23 -15.46
CA GLY A 90 -17.49 34.47 -16.53
C GLY A 90 -16.72 33.25 -16.05
N ILE A 91 -16.93 32.81 -14.81
CA ILE A 91 -16.28 31.64 -14.21
C ILE A 91 -17.33 30.55 -13.95
N ILE A 92 -16.93 29.32 -14.29
CA ILE A 92 -17.65 28.10 -13.96
C ILE A 92 -16.88 27.38 -12.85
N SER A 93 -17.58 27.02 -11.76
CA SER A 93 -16.98 26.35 -10.61
C SER A 93 -17.37 24.87 -10.61
N TYR A 94 -16.38 23.99 -10.47
CA TYR A 94 -16.57 22.54 -10.48
C TYR A 94 -15.91 21.89 -9.25
N PRO A 95 -16.64 21.11 -8.43
CA PRO A 95 -16.05 20.37 -7.32
C PRO A 95 -15.28 19.14 -7.84
N CYS A 96 -13.97 19.27 -8.00
CA CYS A 96 -13.14 18.20 -8.56
C CYS A 96 -12.59 17.26 -7.48
N PRO A 97 -12.68 15.93 -7.68
CA PRO A 97 -12.16 14.95 -6.74
C PRO A 97 -10.66 15.11 -6.47
N ILE A 98 -10.25 15.08 -5.20
CA ILE A 98 -8.83 15.18 -4.81
C ILE A 98 -7.99 14.05 -5.40
N LYS A 99 -8.53 12.83 -5.44
CA LYS A 99 -7.87 11.65 -6.02
C LYS A 99 -7.36 11.92 -7.44
N PHE A 100 -8.19 12.55 -8.29
CA PHE A 100 -7.83 12.93 -9.65
C PHE A 100 -6.74 14.01 -9.69
N LEU A 101 -6.82 15.02 -8.82
CA LEU A 101 -5.80 16.07 -8.76
C LEU A 101 -4.44 15.52 -8.30
N HIS A 102 -4.42 14.56 -7.36
CA HIS A 102 -3.19 13.87 -6.96
C HIS A 102 -2.59 13.03 -8.08
N PHE A 103 -3.42 12.31 -8.84
CA PHE A 103 -2.97 11.64 -10.07
C PHE A 103 -2.30 12.63 -11.04
N CYS A 104 -2.93 13.78 -11.29
CA CYS A 104 -2.38 14.81 -12.18
C CYS A 104 -1.05 15.40 -11.65
N ASP A 105 -0.89 15.56 -10.34
CA ASP A 105 0.33 16.11 -9.71
C ASP A 105 1.55 15.18 -9.84
N VAL A 106 1.36 13.88 -10.08
CA VAL A 106 2.47 12.94 -10.34
C VAL A 106 2.63 12.55 -11.80
N CYS A 107 1.59 12.73 -12.63
CA CYS A 107 1.58 12.31 -14.03
C CYS A 107 2.50 13.19 -14.88
N ASP A 108 3.45 12.61 -15.61
CA ASP A 108 4.38 13.34 -16.48
C ASP A 108 3.79 13.68 -17.85
N ILE A 109 2.66 13.06 -18.20
CA ILE A 109 1.92 13.33 -19.42
C ILE A 109 0.91 14.45 -19.12
N PRO A 110 0.77 15.48 -19.98
CA PRO A 110 -0.22 16.52 -19.77
C PRO A 110 -1.64 15.96 -19.66
N VAL A 111 -2.39 16.43 -18.66
CA VAL A 111 -3.77 16.04 -18.41
C VAL A 111 -4.66 17.27 -18.57
N VAL A 112 -5.67 17.17 -19.43
CA VAL A 112 -6.73 18.17 -19.54
C VAL A 112 -8.02 17.63 -18.93
N LEU A 113 -8.72 18.48 -18.19
CA LEU A 113 -10.06 18.22 -17.69
C LEU A 113 -11.05 18.93 -18.60
N ILE A 114 -12.01 18.17 -19.14
CA ILE A 114 -13.11 18.66 -19.96
C ILE A 114 -14.37 18.66 -19.11
N LEU A 115 -15.04 19.80 -19.00
CA LEU A 115 -16.32 19.94 -18.32
C LEU A 115 -17.41 20.22 -19.35
N TYR A 116 -18.30 19.25 -19.57
CA TYR A 116 -19.44 19.35 -20.48
C TYR A 116 -20.69 19.82 -19.74
N ASP A 117 -21.22 20.96 -20.16
CA ASP A 117 -22.50 21.49 -19.71
C ASP A 117 -23.63 20.86 -20.54
N VAL A 118 -24.41 20.00 -19.89
CA VAL A 118 -25.47 19.21 -20.51
C VAL A 118 -26.60 20.09 -21.05
N ASP A 119 -26.89 21.21 -20.39
CA ASP A 119 -28.01 22.09 -20.74
C ASP A 119 -27.63 23.03 -21.88
N ALA A 120 -26.41 23.59 -21.83
CA ALA A 120 -25.89 24.45 -22.88
C ALA A 120 -25.42 23.67 -24.13
N LYS A 121 -25.15 22.37 -23.99
CA LYS A 121 -24.50 21.52 -25.02
C LYS A 121 -23.14 22.07 -25.44
N GLU A 122 -22.40 22.62 -24.46
CA GLU A 122 -21.07 23.21 -24.63
C GLU A 122 -20.08 22.53 -23.69
N ALA A 123 -18.82 22.43 -24.10
CA ALA A 123 -17.73 21.95 -23.23
C ALA A 123 -16.69 23.03 -22.98
N TYR A 124 -16.10 22.99 -21.80
CA TYR A 124 -15.01 23.84 -21.34
C TYR A 124 -13.79 22.98 -21.01
N TRP A 125 -12.58 23.53 -21.12
CA TRP A 125 -11.36 22.77 -20.87
C TRP A 125 -10.41 23.49 -19.90
N LEU A 126 -9.59 22.70 -19.21
CA LEU A 126 -8.58 23.19 -18.29
C LEU A 126 -7.35 22.28 -18.32
N TRP A 127 -6.15 22.86 -18.45
CA TRP A 127 -4.92 22.12 -18.21
C TRP A 127 -4.66 21.97 -16.71
N VAL A 128 -4.84 20.75 -16.20
CA VAL A 128 -4.90 20.49 -14.76
C VAL A 128 -3.57 20.78 -14.09
N GLN A 129 -2.45 20.25 -14.58
CA GLN A 129 -1.15 20.47 -13.93
C GLN A 129 -0.77 21.95 -13.86
N TYR A 130 -0.98 22.71 -14.95
CA TYR A 130 -0.72 24.15 -14.94
C TYR A 130 -1.60 24.85 -13.90
N TYR A 131 -2.88 24.47 -13.78
CA TYR A 131 -3.78 25.00 -12.77
C TYR A 131 -3.32 24.67 -11.34
N LEU A 132 -2.89 23.43 -11.09
CA LEU A 132 -2.37 23.02 -9.78
C LEU A 132 -1.23 23.95 -9.33
N TYR A 133 -0.19 24.11 -10.17
CA TYR A 133 1.03 24.82 -9.77
C TYR A 133 0.89 26.36 -9.80
N ASN A 134 0.11 26.91 -10.73
CA ASN A 134 0.01 28.36 -10.88
C ASN A 134 -1.20 28.99 -10.20
N LYS A 135 -2.22 28.19 -9.84
CA LYS A 135 -3.42 28.66 -9.14
C LYS A 135 -3.54 28.02 -7.77
N LEU A 136 -3.78 26.71 -7.67
CA LEU A 136 -4.06 26.07 -6.38
C LEU A 136 -2.89 26.18 -5.39
N ASP A 137 -1.65 25.98 -5.84
CA ASP A 137 -0.47 26.07 -4.97
C ASP A 137 -0.22 27.49 -4.43
N ARG A 138 -0.79 28.52 -5.08
CA ARG A 138 -0.68 29.91 -4.63
C ARG A 138 -1.88 30.35 -3.78
N GLU A 139 -3.09 29.94 -4.19
CA GLU A 139 -4.35 30.40 -3.60
C GLU A 139 -4.86 29.49 -2.48
N ASN A 140 -4.47 28.21 -2.48
CA ASN A 140 -4.90 27.20 -1.50
C ASN A 140 -3.78 26.17 -1.26
N THR A 141 -2.71 26.58 -0.58
CA THR A 141 -1.52 25.73 -0.34
C THR A 141 -1.83 24.38 0.36
N SER A 142 -2.94 24.30 1.10
CA SER A 142 -3.39 23.11 1.82
C SER A 142 -4.25 22.16 0.98
N TRP A 143 -4.50 22.45 -0.30
CA TRP A 143 -5.45 21.68 -1.12
C TRP A 143 -5.17 20.17 -1.14
N ARG A 144 -3.89 19.77 -1.05
CA ARG A 144 -3.46 18.36 -1.06
C ARG A 144 -3.91 17.57 0.17
N GLY A 145 -4.17 18.24 1.29
CA GLY A 145 -4.63 17.59 2.52
C GLY A 145 -6.16 17.41 2.60
N ASN A 146 -6.90 17.87 1.60
CA ASN A 146 -8.34 17.65 1.53
C ASN A 146 -8.65 16.18 1.20
N ILE A 147 -9.77 15.66 1.70
CA ILE A 147 -10.15 14.24 1.54
C ILE A 147 -11.14 13.97 0.40
N SER A 148 -11.93 14.97 0.01
CA SER A 148 -13.05 14.78 -0.92
C SER A 148 -12.84 15.51 -2.23
N PHE A 149 -13.00 16.85 -2.23
CA PHE A 149 -12.95 17.67 -3.43
C PHE A 149 -12.31 19.03 -3.19
N VAL A 150 -11.84 19.65 -4.27
CA VAL A 150 -11.45 21.07 -4.34
C VAL A 150 -12.18 21.71 -5.52
N THR A 151 -12.68 22.93 -5.31
CA THR A 151 -13.32 23.67 -6.39
C THR A 151 -12.27 24.16 -7.39
N VAL A 152 -12.40 23.71 -8.63
CA VAL A 152 -11.61 24.16 -9.79
C VAL A 152 -12.46 25.14 -10.58
N LYS A 153 -11.80 26.11 -11.21
CA LYS A 153 -12.46 27.20 -11.92
C LYS A 153 -12.11 27.13 -13.40
N PHE A 154 -13.14 27.05 -14.24
CA PHE A 154 -13.05 27.15 -15.69
C PHE A 154 -13.44 28.56 -16.13
N LEU A 155 -12.78 29.09 -17.16
CA LEU A 155 -13.19 30.33 -17.79
C LEU A 155 -14.21 30.02 -18.88
N ILE A 156 -15.28 30.82 -18.97
CA ILE A 156 -16.32 30.64 -20.01
C ILE A 156 -15.77 30.80 -21.43
N ASN A 157 -14.61 31.44 -21.61
CA ASN A 157 -13.97 31.62 -22.91
C ASN A 157 -13.09 30.42 -23.32
N ASP A 158 -12.79 29.51 -22.39
CA ASP A 158 -11.99 28.31 -22.66
C ASP A 158 -12.91 27.18 -23.17
N ILE A 159 -13.61 27.45 -24.28
CA ILE A 159 -14.57 26.54 -24.91
C ILE A 159 -13.82 25.51 -25.76
N VAL A 160 -14.27 24.26 -25.70
CA VAL A 160 -13.90 23.17 -26.62
C VAL A 160 -14.57 23.44 -27.96
N SER A 161 -13.86 24.09 -28.88
CA SER A 161 -14.37 24.31 -30.22
C SER A 161 -13.26 24.34 -31.26
N PHE A 162 -13.48 23.69 -32.40
CA PHE A 162 -12.56 23.71 -33.55
C PHE A 162 -12.50 25.10 -34.21
N THR A 163 -13.48 25.97 -33.96
CA THR A 163 -13.46 27.36 -34.43
C THR A 163 -12.74 28.29 -33.45
N SER A 164 -12.44 27.82 -32.24
CA SER A 164 -11.69 28.58 -31.24
C SER A 164 -10.20 28.44 -31.50
N ALA A 165 -9.59 29.52 -31.99
CA ALA A 165 -8.14 29.56 -32.22
C ALA A 165 -7.33 29.34 -30.92
N SER A 166 -7.86 29.75 -29.77
CA SER A 166 -7.20 29.52 -28.47
C SER A 166 -7.21 28.04 -28.08
N PHE A 167 -8.30 27.31 -28.35
CA PHE A 167 -8.39 25.89 -28.03
C PHE A 167 -7.36 25.06 -28.81
N GLU A 168 -7.33 25.20 -30.15
CA GLU A 168 -6.39 24.47 -30.99
C GLU A 168 -4.94 24.82 -30.65
N SER A 169 -4.62 26.12 -30.59
CA SER A 169 -3.23 26.56 -30.34
C SER A 169 -2.73 26.15 -28.96
N ASN A 170 -3.56 26.24 -27.92
CA ASN A 170 -3.17 25.85 -26.58
C ASN A 170 -3.03 24.34 -26.44
N LEU A 171 -3.96 23.53 -26.95
CA LEU A 171 -3.80 22.08 -26.94
C LEU A 171 -2.57 21.64 -27.72
N LYS A 172 -2.30 22.27 -28.87
CA LYS A 172 -1.06 22.02 -29.60
C LYS A 172 0.15 22.38 -28.73
N ASN A 173 0.17 23.55 -28.10
CA ASN A 173 1.27 23.92 -27.21
C ASN A 173 1.45 22.88 -26.08
N ILE A 174 0.36 22.45 -25.44
CA ILE A 174 0.37 21.45 -24.37
C ILE A 174 0.93 20.10 -24.87
N ALA A 175 0.52 19.62 -26.03
CA ALA A 175 1.02 18.37 -26.60
C ALA A 175 2.54 18.40 -26.87
N TYR A 176 3.06 19.54 -27.33
CA TYR A 176 4.46 19.66 -27.73
C TYR A 176 5.40 20.05 -26.59
N THR A 177 4.95 20.91 -25.67
CA THR A 177 5.78 21.51 -24.63
C THR A 177 5.35 21.12 -23.21
N GLY A 178 4.14 20.59 -23.04
CA GLY A 178 3.52 20.37 -21.73
C GLY A 178 4.32 19.45 -20.82
N THR A 179 4.93 18.38 -21.33
CA THR A 179 5.82 17.52 -20.51
C THR A 179 7.01 18.31 -19.96
N ASN A 180 7.67 19.11 -20.81
CA ASN A 180 8.78 19.95 -20.38
C ASN A 180 8.32 21.00 -19.37
N GLU A 181 7.17 21.64 -19.61
CA GLU A 181 6.59 22.61 -18.68
C GLU A 181 6.25 21.97 -17.34
N ILE A 182 5.66 20.77 -17.32
CA ILE A 182 5.41 20.00 -16.08
C ILE A 182 6.72 19.76 -15.33
N THR A 183 7.78 19.32 -16.02
CA THR A 183 9.10 19.14 -15.42
C THR A 183 9.64 20.44 -14.82
N GLN A 184 9.47 21.59 -15.51
CA GLN A 184 9.91 22.89 -14.99
C GLN A 184 9.07 23.39 -13.80
N LEU A 185 7.76 23.14 -13.81
CA LEU A 185 6.86 23.48 -12.71
C LEU A 185 7.18 22.64 -11.47
N ARG A 186 7.57 21.38 -11.66
CA ARG A 186 8.10 20.49 -10.62
C ARG A 186 9.57 20.79 -10.32
N LYS A 187 9.85 21.97 -9.76
CA LYS A 187 11.20 22.35 -9.27
C LYS A 187 11.80 21.35 -8.26
N SER A 188 10.99 20.46 -7.69
CA SER A 188 11.37 19.37 -6.80
C SER A 188 10.63 18.08 -7.22
N LEU A 189 11.17 16.92 -6.83
CA LEU A 189 10.50 15.62 -6.99
C LEU A 189 9.21 15.57 -6.17
N THR A 190 8.09 16.05 -6.74
CA THR A 190 6.79 16.15 -6.05
C THR A 190 6.27 14.80 -5.58
N PHE A 191 6.68 13.71 -6.25
CA PHE A 191 6.27 12.36 -5.90
C PHE A 191 6.68 11.95 -4.47
N GLN A 192 7.75 12.54 -3.93
CA GLN A 192 8.21 12.30 -2.55
C GLN A 192 7.22 12.79 -1.49
N ARG A 193 6.22 13.60 -1.87
CA ARG A 193 5.15 14.04 -0.96
C ARG A 193 4.06 12.98 -0.75
N TYR A 194 4.03 11.94 -1.58
CA TYR A 194 2.97 10.92 -1.57
C TYR A 194 3.38 9.65 -0.86
N TYR A 195 4.61 9.59 -0.36
CA TYR A 195 5.07 8.45 0.42
C TYR A 195 6.09 8.88 1.48
N THR A 196 6.21 8.06 2.51
CA THR A 196 7.27 8.11 3.51
C THR A 196 8.05 6.80 3.44
N LEU A 197 9.37 6.87 3.26
CA LEU A 197 10.26 5.72 3.42
C LEU A 197 10.36 5.40 4.91
N VAL A 198 9.73 4.30 5.35
CA VAL A 198 9.63 3.93 6.77
C VAL A 198 10.83 3.12 7.22
N ALA A 199 11.26 2.19 6.38
CA ALA A 199 12.44 1.38 6.63
C ALA A 199 13.13 1.06 5.32
N GLU A 200 14.45 1.00 5.38
CA GLU A 200 15.30 0.48 4.33
C GLU A 200 16.27 -0.50 4.97
N GLU A 201 16.38 -1.68 4.38
CA GLU A 201 17.16 -2.80 4.91
C GLU A 201 18.07 -3.32 3.80
N ASP A 202 19.36 -3.42 4.11
CA ASP A 202 20.33 -4.10 3.26
C ASP A 202 20.15 -5.62 3.37
N ILE A 203 19.76 -6.25 2.27
CA ILE A 203 19.59 -7.71 2.14
C ILE A 203 20.57 -8.27 1.10
N SER A 204 21.69 -7.59 0.90
CA SER A 204 22.75 -7.96 -0.03
C SER A 204 23.34 -9.32 0.28
N THR A 205 23.80 -9.99 -0.78
CA THR A 205 24.65 -11.19 -0.68
C THR A 205 26.03 -10.86 -1.25
N PRO A 206 27.05 -11.73 -1.09
CA PRO A 206 28.36 -11.48 -1.70
C PRO A 206 28.34 -11.26 -3.22
N ILE A 207 27.27 -11.67 -3.90
CA ILE A 207 27.16 -11.67 -5.36
C ILE A 207 26.33 -10.49 -5.87
N ALA A 208 25.42 -9.94 -5.06
CA ALA A 208 24.47 -8.92 -5.49
C ALA A 208 24.18 -7.90 -4.38
N LYS A 209 24.18 -6.61 -4.72
CA LYS A 209 23.71 -5.52 -3.86
C LYS A 209 22.18 -5.53 -3.90
N ARG A 210 21.53 -5.72 -2.76
CA ARG A 210 20.08 -5.87 -2.67
C ARG A 210 19.53 -5.05 -1.53
N ILE A 211 18.42 -4.38 -1.77
CA ILE A 211 17.73 -3.61 -0.74
C ILE A 211 16.26 -4.02 -0.65
N SER A 212 15.73 -3.88 0.56
CA SER A 212 14.32 -4.03 0.90
C SER A 212 13.82 -2.72 1.50
N ALA A 213 12.77 -2.13 0.92
CA ALA A 213 12.20 -0.87 1.38
C ALA A 213 10.74 -1.04 1.81
N LYS A 214 10.36 -0.45 2.94
CA LYS A 214 8.98 -0.35 3.43
C LYS A 214 8.52 1.09 3.27
N LEU A 215 7.43 1.29 2.53
CA LEU A 215 6.94 2.62 2.17
C LEU A 215 5.50 2.80 2.62
N LEU A 216 5.23 3.88 3.35
CA LEU A 216 3.88 4.32 3.71
C LEU A 216 3.40 5.31 2.65
N VAL A 217 2.33 4.99 1.93
CA VAL A 217 1.76 5.79 0.84
C VAL A 217 0.51 6.49 1.33
N GLU A 218 0.33 7.74 0.91
CA GLU A 218 -0.87 8.53 1.19
C GLU A 218 -2.15 7.80 0.73
N ALA A 219 -3.20 7.82 1.56
CA ALA A 219 -4.40 7.02 1.34
C ALA A 219 -5.08 7.32 -0.01
N SER A 220 -5.16 8.60 -0.38
CA SER A 220 -5.69 9.06 -1.67
C SER A 220 -4.96 8.45 -2.87
N PHE A 221 -3.69 8.12 -2.70
CA PHE A 221 -2.83 7.61 -3.74
C PHE A 221 -2.82 6.07 -3.76
N SER A 222 -2.76 5.45 -2.58
CA SER A 222 -2.81 3.98 -2.42
C SER A 222 -4.08 3.34 -2.96
N SER A 223 -5.19 4.09 -3.01
CA SER A 223 -6.48 3.63 -3.54
C SER A 223 -6.56 3.60 -5.07
N SER A 224 -5.55 4.12 -5.77
CA SER A 224 -5.48 4.14 -7.23
C SER A 224 -4.30 3.32 -7.73
N LYS A 225 -4.59 2.19 -8.39
CA LYS A 225 -3.54 1.39 -9.03
C LYS A 225 -2.77 2.22 -10.04
N ASP A 226 -3.42 3.06 -10.84
CA ASP A 226 -2.76 3.92 -11.85
C ASP A 226 -1.87 4.99 -11.25
N ALA A 227 -2.30 5.62 -10.16
CA ALA A 227 -1.42 6.53 -9.44
C ALA A 227 -0.17 5.77 -8.98
N MET A 228 -0.34 4.57 -8.42
CA MET A 228 0.76 3.70 -8.04
C MET A 228 1.63 3.27 -9.24
N ARG A 229 1.04 3.01 -10.41
CA ARG A 229 1.76 2.69 -11.66
C ARG A 229 2.75 3.79 -12.04
N VAL A 230 2.39 5.05 -11.78
CA VAL A 230 3.26 6.21 -12.01
C VAL A 230 4.29 6.39 -10.90
N LEU A 231 3.92 6.13 -9.64
CA LEU A 231 4.78 6.36 -8.48
C LEU A 231 5.87 5.30 -8.32
N ILE A 232 5.56 4.02 -8.55
CA ILE A 232 6.47 2.89 -8.33
C ILE A 232 7.79 3.04 -9.10
N PRO A 233 7.80 3.32 -10.42
CA PRO A 233 9.05 3.49 -11.16
C PRO A 233 9.92 4.63 -10.63
N LYS A 234 9.31 5.74 -10.21
CA LYS A 234 10.03 6.91 -9.68
C LYS A 234 10.72 6.61 -8.35
N ILE A 235 10.05 5.86 -7.47
CA ILE A 235 10.63 5.39 -6.22
C ILE A 235 11.74 4.37 -6.49
N ASN A 236 11.52 3.44 -7.42
CA ASN A 236 12.52 2.44 -7.79
C ASN A 236 13.81 3.09 -8.32
N GLU A 237 13.69 4.10 -9.20
CA GLU A 237 14.81 4.89 -9.71
C GLU A 237 15.57 5.61 -8.59
N GLN A 238 14.85 6.20 -7.63
CA GLN A 238 15.46 6.83 -6.46
C GLN A 238 16.24 5.82 -5.60
N LEU A 239 15.69 4.63 -5.39
CA LEU A 239 16.30 3.58 -4.58
C LEU A 239 17.45 2.84 -5.30
N LEU A 240 17.53 2.92 -6.63
CA LEU A 240 18.59 2.31 -7.42
C LEU A 240 19.98 2.74 -6.97
N TYR A 241 20.13 4.00 -6.56
CA TYR A 241 21.38 4.58 -6.07
C TYR A 241 21.38 4.78 -4.56
N SER A 242 20.67 3.94 -3.80
CA SER A 242 20.66 4.06 -2.35
C SER A 242 22.08 3.96 -1.75
N GLU A 243 22.38 4.93 -0.90
CA GLU A 243 23.59 5.02 -0.08
C GLU A 243 23.41 4.36 1.30
N HIS A 244 22.33 3.58 1.51
CA HIS A 244 22.15 2.90 2.79
C HIS A 244 23.39 2.07 3.12
N PRO A 245 24.03 2.30 4.28
CA PRO A 245 25.28 1.65 4.61
C PRO A 245 25.06 0.14 4.58
N SER A 246 25.87 -0.54 3.76
CA SER A 246 25.78 -1.98 3.70
C SER A 246 26.19 -2.55 5.05
N THR A 247 25.38 -3.45 5.59
CA THR A 247 25.74 -4.20 6.80
C THR A 247 26.92 -5.14 6.51
N THR A 248 27.19 -5.37 5.23
CA THR A 248 28.23 -6.25 4.73
C THR A 248 29.24 -5.45 3.91
N ASN A 249 30.54 -5.52 4.21
CA ASN A 249 31.57 -4.82 3.43
C ASN A 249 31.80 -5.41 2.01
N PHE A 250 30.77 -6.01 1.39
CA PHE A 250 30.88 -6.75 0.13
C PHE A 250 30.79 -5.86 -1.11
N HIS A 251 30.08 -4.73 -1.04
CA HIS A 251 29.81 -3.88 -2.20
C HIS A 251 30.19 -2.42 -1.94
N ASP A 252 30.60 -1.74 -3.01
CA ASP A 252 30.80 -0.28 -3.00
C ASP A 252 29.44 0.41 -2.73
N ILE A 253 29.45 1.41 -1.84
CA ILE A 253 28.28 2.21 -1.49
C ILE A 253 27.68 2.90 -2.72
N HIS A 254 28.52 3.28 -3.69
CA HIS A 254 28.10 3.95 -4.92
C HIS A 254 27.66 2.99 -6.04
N LYS A 255 27.84 1.68 -5.85
CA LYS A 255 27.34 0.69 -6.82
C LYS A 255 25.80 0.78 -6.87
N PRO A 256 25.17 0.82 -8.06
CA PRO A 256 23.73 0.65 -8.18
C PRO A 256 23.27 -0.67 -7.56
N CYS A 257 22.04 -0.69 -7.03
CA CYS A 257 21.42 -1.92 -6.57
C CYS A 257 21.22 -2.90 -7.74
N ASP A 258 21.39 -4.20 -7.48
CA ASP A 258 21.09 -5.26 -8.44
C ASP A 258 19.66 -5.81 -8.25
N VAL A 259 19.11 -5.68 -7.04
CA VAL A 259 17.74 -6.10 -6.71
C VAL A 259 17.12 -5.08 -5.76
N ILE A 260 15.90 -4.65 -6.06
CA ILE A 260 15.11 -3.76 -5.20
C ILE A 260 13.79 -4.45 -4.92
N VAL A 261 13.47 -4.64 -3.64
CA VAL A 261 12.17 -5.16 -3.19
C VAL A 261 11.49 -4.04 -2.42
N MET A 262 10.26 -3.70 -2.80
CA MET A 262 9.49 -2.67 -2.09
C MET A 262 8.17 -3.23 -1.58
N PHE A 263 7.81 -2.82 -0.38
CA PHE A 263 6.55 -3.15 0.29
C PHE A 263 5.79 -1.86 0.56
N PHE A 264 4.63 -1.71 -0.07
CA PHE A 264 3.80 -0.51 0.04
C PHE A 264 2.63 -0.74 1.00
N TYR A 265 2.45 0.20 1.90
CA TYR A 265 1.46 0.19 2.97
C TYR A 265 0.68 1.50 2.93
N ASN A 266 -0.60 1.50 3.29
CA ASN A 266 -1.41 2.73 3.37
C ASN A 266 -1.84 3.07 4.79
N ASP A 267 -1.43 2.25 5.76
CA ASP A 267 -1.61 2.48 7.19
C ASP A 267 -0.39 1.93 7.95
N ILE A 268 -0.02 2.60 9.04
CA ILE A 268 1.06 2.19 9.95
C ILE A 268 0.76 0.81 10.53
N LYS A 269 -0.51 0.46 10.79
CA LYS A 269 -0.86 -0.87 11.31
C LYS A 269 -0.45 -1.97 10.36
N GLN A 270 -0.66 -1.79 9.05
CA GLN A 270 -0.26 -2.78 8.05
C GLN A 270 1.25 -3.03 8.05
N ILE A 271 2.05 -1.97 8.25
CA ILE A 271 3.51 -2.07 8.35
C ILE A 271 3.89 -3.02 9.49
N ASN A 272 3.28 -2.84 10.65
CA ASN A 272 3.58 -3.63 11.85
C ASN A 272 3.24 -5.12 11.68
N HIS A 273 2.18 -5.40 10.92
CA HIS A 273 1.76 -6.77 10.66
C HIS A 273 2.38 -7.37 9.38
N GLY A 274 3.20 -6.61 8.65
CA GLY A 274 3.80 -7.09 7.40
C GLY A 274 2.78 -7.37 6.30
N LEU A 275 1.70 -6.58 6.24
CA LEU A 275 0.56 -6.74 5.35
C LEU A 275 0.49 -5.62 4.29
N PRO A 276 1.46 -5.53 3.36
CA PRO A 276 1.43 -4.51 2.33
C PRO A 276 0.22 -4.72 1.41
N PHE A 277 -0.31 -3.63 0.85
CA PHE A 277 -1.32 -3.69 -0.21
C PHE A 277 -0.68 -3.94 -1.58
N CYS A 278 0.61 -3.63 -1.72
CA CYS A 278 1.36 -3.83 -2.95
C CYS A 278 2.82 -4.23 -2.65
N ARG A 279 3.32 -5.20 -3.39
CA ARG A 279 4.71 -5.64 -3.37
C ARG A 279 5.30 -5.48 -4.75
N THR A 280 6.54 -5.02 -4.81
CA THR A 280 7.25 -4.92 -6.09
C THR A 280 8.63 -5.53 -5.99
N GLN A 281 9.12 -6.01 -7.13
CA GLN A 281 10.46 -6.52 -7.27
C GLN A 281 11.03 -6.09 -8.61
N TRP A 282 12.16 -5.39 -8.55
CA TRP A 282 12.99 -5.09 -9.71
C TRP A 282 14.29 -5.88 -9.59
N ILE A 283 14.73 -6.49 -10.70
CA ILE A 283 15.94 -7.30 -10.78
C ILE A 283 16.73 -6.82 -12.00
N ASN A 284 17.98 -6.44 -11.80
CA ASN A 284 18.91 -6.11 -12.89
C ASN A 284 19.00 -7.30 -13.87
N GLU A 285 18.73 -7.04 -15.14
CA GLU A 285 18.71 -8.08 -16.18
C GLU A 285 20.07 -8.76 -16.36
N GLU A 286 21.16 -8.01 -16.12
CA GLU A 286 22.54 -8.47 -16.24
C GLU A 286 23.00 -9.36 -15.08
N LEU A 287 22.16 -9.53 -14.05
CA LEU A 287 22.52 -10.32 -12.88
C LEU A 287 22.60 -11.82 -13.24
N SER A 288 23.80 -12.39 -13.07
CA SER A 288 24.10 -13.79 -13.44
C SER A 288 23.31 -14.83 -12.63
N ILE A 289 23.09 -14.57 -11.34
CA ILE A 289 22.31 -15.43 -10.44
C ILE A 289 21.13 -14.62 -9.91
N LYS A 290 19.97 -14.79 -10.55
CA LYS A 290 18.73 -14.10 -10.18
C LYS A 290 18.13 -14.70 -8.90
N PRO A 291 17.63 -13.88 -7.96
CA PRO A 291 16.89 -14.38 -6.80
C PRO A 291 15.56 -15.00 -7.22
N ASN A 292 14.88 -15.66 -6.28
CA ASN A 292 13.50 -16.07 -6.47
C ASN A 292 12.64 -14.85 -6.82
N THR A 293 11.91 -14.95 -7.92
CA THR A 293 10.98 -13.92 -8.36
C THR A 293 9.66 -14.07 -7.61
N ILE A 294 9.04 -12.95 -7.25
CA ILE A 294 7.62 -12.94 -6.90
C ILE A 294 6.81 -13.43 -8.11
N SER A 295 5.55 -13.80 -7.89
CA SER A 295 4.58 -14.03 -8.97
C SER A 295 3.80 -12.73 -9.16
N PRO A 296 4.23 -11.82 -10.05
CA PRO A 296 3.57 -10.54 -10.24
C PRO A 296 2.24 -10.72 -10.99
N ASP A 297 1.29 -9.84 -10.68
CA ASP A 297 0.04 -9.71 -11.42
C ASP A 297 0.25 -8.91 -12.71
N GLU A 298 1.18 -7.95 -12.69
CA GLU A 298 1.54 -7.11 -13.84
C GLU A 298 3.01 -6.67 -13.80
N TYR A 299 3.49 -6.12 -14.92
CA TYR A 299 4.81 -5.52 -15.05
C TYR A 299 4.69 -4.07 -15.51
N ILE A 300 5.50 -3.20 -14.92
CA ILE A 300 5.74 -1.84 -15.41
C ILE A 300 7.22 -1.72 -15.66
N ASP A 301 7.59 -1.51 -16.93
CA ASP A 301 8.95 -1.65 -17.41
C ASP A 301 9.52 -3.03 -17.02
N SER A 302 10.56 -3.07 -16.20
CA SER A 302 11.19 -4.28 -15.65
C SER A 302 10.80 -4.56 -14.19
N ILE A 303 9.82 -3.83 -13.64
CA ILE A 303 9.37 -3.96 -12.25
C ILE A 303 8.16 -4.90 -12.20
N GLY A 304 8.31 -6.06 -11.56
CA GLY A 304 7.18 -6.95 -11.28
C GLY A 304 6.37 -6.41 -10.12
N ILE A 305 5.04 -6.32 -10.29
CA ILE A 305 4.11 -5.78 -9.30
C ILE A 305 3.11 -6.85 -8.89
N LYS A 306 2.92 -7.03 -7.58
CA LYS A 306 1.91 -7.90 -6.99
C LYS A 306 0.99 -7.09 -6.08
N TRP A 307 -0.30 -7.10 -6.38
CA TRP A 307 -1.36 -6.49 -5.58
C TRP A 307 -1.87 -7.52 -4.57
N GLU A 308 -1.64 -7.26 -3.29
CA GLU A 308 -2.09 -8.15 -2.23
C GLU A 308 -3.50 -7.75 -1.82
N THR A 309 -4.48 -8.63 -1.92
CA THR A 309 -5.86 -8.33 -1.48
C THR A 309 -6.10 -8.62 0.01
N MET A 310 -5.23 -9.43 0.62
CA MET A 310 -5.41 -9.83 2.03
C MET A 310 -5.34 -8.66 3.00
N HIS A 311 -4.67 -7.56 2.64
CA HIS A 311 -4.59 -6.38 3.51
C HIS A 311 -5.98 -5.81 3.86
N GLU A 312 -6.95 -5.89 2.95
CA GLU A 312 -8.34 -5.47 3.18
C GLU A 312 -9.05 -6.38 4.18
N MET A 313 -8.81 -7.69 4.12
CA MET A 313 -9.37 -8.61 5.11
C MET A 313 -8.84 -8.33 6.51
N PHE A 314 -7.57 -7.98 6.61
CA PHE A 314 -6.93 -7.70 7.89
C PHE A 314 -7.18 -6.28 8.42
N SER A 315 -7.57 -5.33 7.56
CA SER A 315 -7.89 -3.96 8.01
C SER A 315 -9.04 -3.94 9.00
N ASP A 316 -9.97 -4.89 8.88
CA ASP A 316 -11.09 -5.04 9.81
C ASP A 316 -10.77 -6.03 10.94
N LEU A 317 -10.06 -7.12 10.65
CA LEU A 317 -9.74 -8.14 11.67
C LEU A 317 -8.84 -7.59 12.76
N ILE A 318 -7.81 -6.80 12.43
CA ILE A 318 -6.86 -6.32 13.43
C ILE A 318 -7.53 -5.39 14.45
N PRO A 319 -8.26 -4.32 14.07
CA PRO A 319 -8.94 -3.46 15.03
C PRO A 319 -9.99 -4.22 15.84
N ASN A 320 -10.75 -5.11 15.22
CA ASN A 320 -11.81 -5.86 15.88
C ASN A 320 -11.27 -6.89 16.89
N ASN A 321 -10.03 -7.33 16.74
CA ASN A 321 -9.36 -8.25 17.65
C ASN A 321 -8.23 -7.59 18.45
N SER A 322 -8.08 -6.26 18.40
CA SER A 322 -7.03 -5.57 19.17
C SER A 322 -7.45 -5.40 20.63
N MET A 323 -6.52 -5.67 21.55
CA MET A 323 -6.72 -5.41 22.96
C MET A 323 -6.55 -3.93 23.28
N ASN A 324 -7.29 -3.42 24.27
CA ASN A 324 -6.98 -2.10 24.79
C ASN A 324 -5.66 -2.14 25.59
N LYS A 325 -4.93 -1.01 25.61
CA LYS A 325 -3.60 -0.93 26.24
C LYS A 325 -3.58 -1.38 27.70
N GLY A 326 -4.56 -0.95 28.50
CA GLY A 326 -4.63 -1.33 29.91
C GLY A 326 -4.91 -2.83 30.14
N GLN A 327 -5.77 -3.44 29.33
CA GLN A 327 -6.07 -4.87 29.36
C GLN A 327 -4.85 -5.68 28.95
N TYR A 328 -4.19 -5.27 27.86
CA TYR A 328 -2.98 -5.91 27.38
C TYR A 328 -1.87 -5.89 28.44
N LEU A 329 -1.57 -4.72 29.02
CA LEU A 329 -0.50 -4.59 30.01
C LEU A 329 -0.76 -5.43 31.27
N ARG A 330 -2.01 -5.51 31.73
CA ARG A 330 -2.37 -6.39 32.85
C ARG A 330 -2.18 -7.87 32.51
N LEU A 331 -2.57 -8.29 31.31
CA LEU A 331 -2.36 -9.66 30.85
C LEU A 331 -0.86 -9.96 30.73
N ALA A 332 -0.09 -9.07 30.11
CA ALA A 332 1.35 -9.22 29.92
C ALA A 332 2.10 -9.31 31.26
N GLU A 333 1.76 -8.48 32.24
CA GLU A 333 2.35 -8.51 33.58
C GLU A 333 1.97 -9.79 34.34
N PHE A 334 0.68 -10.15 34.33
CA PHE A 334 0.21 -11.39 34.93
C PHE A 334 0.92 -12.61 34.35
N THR A 335 1.03 -12.70 33.01
CA THR A 335 1.69 -13.83 32.35
C THR A 335 3.18 -13.85 32.68
N TYR A 336 3.87 -12.71 32.59
CA TYR A 336 5.29 -12.60 32.91
C TYR A 336 5.59 -13.07 34.35
N ASP A 337 4.87 -12.57 35.34
CA ASP A 337 5.09 -12.91 36.75
C ASP A 337 4.93 -14.40 37.02
N ASN A 338 3.91 -15.02 36.42
CA ASN A 338 3.66 -16.45 36.56
C ASN A 338 4.77 -17.31 35.92
N PHE A 339 5.17 -16.97 34.69
CA PHE A 339 6.25 -17.67 33.99
C PHE A 339 7.60 -17.47 34.70
N TYR A 340 7.89 -16.27 35.17
CA TYR A 340 9.12 -15.96 35.92
C TYR A 340 9.22 -16.75 37.23
N ARG A 341 8.10 -16.88 37.96
CA ARG A 341 8.04 -17.70 39.19
C ARG A 341 8.35 -19.17 38.89
N ILE A 342 7.78 -19.72 37.82
CA ILE A 342 8.03 -21.11 37.40
C ILE A 342 9.49 -21.29 36.96
N LEU A 343 10.02 -20.39 36.13
CA LEU A 343 11.42 -20.41 35.71
C LEU A 343 12.37 -20.41 36.91
N SER A 344 12.11 -19.56 37.90
CA SER A 344 12.93 -19.48 39.12
C SER A 344 12.96 -20.81 39.89
N ALA A 345 11.81 -21.50 40.01
CA ALA A 345 11.72 -22.80 40.67
C ALA A 345 12.45 -23.91 39.90
N ILE A 346 12.30 -23.92 38.57
CA ILE A 346 13.00 -24.88 37.70
C ILE A 346 14.51 -24.64 37.75
N GLN A 347 14.96 -23.38 37.73
CA GLN A 347 16.38 -23.03 37.83
C GLN A 347 17.00 -23.49 39.15
N VAL A 348 16.27 -23.40 40.27
CA VAL A 348 16.70 -23.98 41.56
C VAL A 348 16.88 -25.50 41.41
N SER A 349 15.87 -26.21 40.90
CA SER A 349 15.95 -27.67 40.72
C SER A 349 17.10 -28.07 39.79
N PHE A 350 17.31 -27.34 38.70
CA PHE A 350 18.39 -27.59 37.75
C PHE A 350 19.78 -27.38 38.39
N ARG A 351 19.94 -26.38 39.26
CA ARG A 351 21.18 -26.17 40.04
C ARG A 351 21.43 -27.30 41.04
N LEU A 352 20.40 -27.83 41.68
CA LEU A 352 20.52 -29.00 42.56
C LEU A 352 21.00 -30.22 41.77
N TYR A 353 20.42 -30.45 40.59
CA TYR A 353 20.84 -31.51 39.67
C TYR A 353 22.31 -31.34 39.25
N LYS A 354 22.73 -30.14 38.81
CA LYS A 354 24.14 -29.85 38.46
C LYS A 354 25.14 -30.06 39.61
N ARG A 355 24.67 -30.00 40.86
CA ARG A 355 25.46 -30.26 42.08
C ARG A 355 25.36 -31.71 42.56
N ASN A 356 24.72 -32.59 41.79
CA ASN A 356 24.43 -33.99 42.14
C ASN A 356 23.62 -34.13 43.46
N GLN A 357 22.79 -33.14 43.79
CA GLN A 357 21.94 -33.16 44.99
C GLN A 357 20.57 -33.80 44.74
N ILE A 358 20.15 -33.87 43.47
CA ILE A 358 18.99 -34.64 43.00
C ILE A 358 19.39 -35.38 41.72
N ASP A 359 18.76 -36.52 41.46
CA ASP A 359 18.91 -37.24 40.20
C ASP A 359 18.07 -36.59 39.07
N PHE A 360 18.33 -37.04 37.85
CA PHE A 360 17.64 -36.50 36.67
C PHE A 360 16.14 -36.80 36.67
N ILE A 361 15.73 -37.95 37.22
CA ILE A 361 14.32 -38.34 37.36
C ILE A 361 13.58 -37.35 38.27
N SER A 362 14.21 -36.95 39.38
CA SER A 362 13.67 -35.97 40.33
C SER A 362 13.60 -34.58 39.71
N LEU A 363 14.60 -34.18 38.91
CA LEU A 363 14.53 -32.95 38.13
C LEU A 363 13.32 -32.94 37.19
N LYS A 364 13.13 -34.00 36.39
CA LYS A 364 11.99 -34.12 35.47
C LYS A 364 10.67 -34.10 36.21
N LYS A 365 10.57 -34.83 37.33
CA LYS A 365 9.37 -34.83 38.19
C LYS A 365 9.02 -33.43 38.69
N ASN A 366 10.01 -32.68 39.18
CA ASN A 366 9.83 -31.31 39.66
C ASN A 366 9.38 -30.37 38.53
N MET A 367 9.96 -30.49 37.34
CA MET A 367 9.54 -29.72 36.17
C MET A 367 8.12 -30.08 35.74
N ASN A 368 7.78 -31.36 35.73
CA ASN A 368 6.48 -31.86 35.29
C ASN A 368 5.33 -31.37 36.19
N THR A 369 5.60 -31.05 37.46
CA THR A 369 4.62 -30.40 38.36
C THR A 369 4.09 -29.08 37.80
N TYR A 370 4.88 -28.37 36.98
CA TYR A 370 4.48 -27.09 36.38
C TYR A 370 3.87 -27.22 34.99
N LYS A 371 3.87 -28.40 34.36
CA LYS A 371 3.45 -28.58 32.96
C LYS A 371 2.03 -28.05 32.69
N SER A 372 1.08 -28.42 33.53
CA SER A 372 -0.31 -27.99 33.38
C SER A 372 -0.48 -26.48 33.48
N GLN A 373 0.27 -25.82 34.38
CA GLN A 373 0.23 -24.37 34.54
C GLN A 373 0.89 -23.66 33.36
N LEU A 374 2.00 -24.19 32.86
CA LEU A 374 2.67 -23.66 31.67
C LEU A 374 1.74 -23.72 30.45
N ASP A 375 1.03 -24.82 30.25
CA ASP A 375 0.06 -24.95 29.17
C ASP A 375 -1.09 -23.96 29.32
N GLU A 376 -1.69 -23.88 30.51
CA GLU A 376 -2.79 -22.94 30.80
C GLU A 376 -2.38 -21.49 30.49
N TYR A 377 -1.24 -21.04 31.01
CA TYR A 377 -0.78 -19.66 30.78
C TYR A 377 -0.35 -19.41 29.34
N TYR A 378 0.29 -20.40 28.69
CA TYR A 378 0.64 -20.31 27.28
C TYR A 378 -0.60 -20.16 26.40
N PHE A 379 -1.61 -21.02 26.61
CA PHE A 379 -2.84 -20.97 25.82
C PHE A 379 -3.61 -19.68 26.06
N ALA A 380 -3.81 -19.30 27.33
CA ALA A 380 -4.47 -18.05 27.69
C ALA A 380 -3.79 -16.82 27.07
N PHE A 381 -2.46 -16.82 26.99
CA PHE A 381 -1.73 -15.74 26.31
C PHE A 381 -1.83 -15.88 24.79
N SER A 382 -1.77 -17.08 24.21
CA SER A 382 -1.84 -17.30 22.75
C SER A 382 -3.19 -16.94 22.13
N GLU A 383 -4.27 -17.08 22.89
CA GLU A 383 -5.64 -16.74 22.48
C GLU A 383 -5.98 -15.26 22.70
N ARG A 384 -5.01 -14.44 23.14
CA ARG A 384 -5.20 -13.01 23.33
C ARG A 384 -5.45 -12.30 21.99
N GLY A 385 -6.13 -11.16 22.05
CA GLY A 385 -6.22 -10.24 20.92
C GLY A 385 -4.88 -9.57 20.58
N TYR A 386 -4.78 -8.90 19.44
CA TYR A 386 -3.54 -8.22 19.03
C TYR A 386 -3.09 -7.17 20.07
N PRO A 387 -1.79 -7.08 20.38
CA PRO A 387 -1.29 -6.03 21.25
C PRO A 387 -1.53 -4.65 20.60
N PRO A 388 -1.77 -3.60 21.40
CA PRO A 388 -1.69 -2.22 20.92
C PRO A 388 -0.32 -1.94 20.29
N PHE A 389 -0.27 -0.96 19.38
CA PHE A 389 0.94 -0.63 18.62
C PHE A 389 2.17 -0.34 19.50
N ASP A 390 2.00 0.45 20.54
CA ASP A 390 3.07 0.81 21.46
C ASP A 390 3.53 -0.36 22.35
N CYS A 391 2.84 -1.50 22.29
CA CYS A 391 3.15 -2.72 23.03
C CYS A 391 3.73 -3.84 22.15
N THR A 392 3.91 -3.64 20.84
CA THR A 392 4.34 -4.72 19.93
C THR A 392 5.70 -5.32 20.28
N GLU A 393 6.70 -4.49 20.62
CA GLU A 393 8.02 -5.01 21.00
C GLU A 393 7.99 -5.73 22.34
N LEU A 394 7.24 -5.23 23.32
CA LEU A 394 7.01 -5.92 24.59
C LEU A 394 6.37 -7.30 24.37
N ASP A 395 5.38 -7.36 23.49
CA ASP A 395 4.67 -8.61 23.14
C ASP A 395 5.60 -9.66 22.54
N LYS A 396 6.45 -9.24 21.60
CA LYS A 396 7.45 -10.11 20.97
C LYS A 396 8.43 -10.68 21.99
N VAL A 397 8.99 -9.83 22.84
CA VAL A 397 9.94 -10.26 23.88
C VAL A 397 9.27 -11.19 24.89
N LEU A 398 8.03 -10.89 25.28
CA LEU A 398 7.26 -11.74 26.19
C LEU A 398 6.91 -13.10 25.55
N LEU A 399 6.55 -13.14 24.26
CA LEU A 399 6.37 -14.40 23.55
C LEU A 399 7.65 -15.23 23.50
N GLU A 400 8.80 -14.63 23.20
CA GLU A 400 10.09 -15.33 23.20
C GLU A 400 10.42 -15.91 24.58
N PHE A 401 10.14 -15.15 25.65
CA PHE A 401 10.30 -15.59 27.03
C PHE A 401 9.37 -16.76 27.38
N ILE A 402 8.07 -16.62 27.08
CA ILE A 402 7.04 -17.66 27.30
C ILE A 402 7.39 -18.94 26.55
N SER A 403 7.73 -18.85 25.26
CA SER A 403 8.09 -20.02 24.45
C SER A 403 9.33 -20.73 25.00
N ALA A 404 10.36 -20.00 25.40
CA ALA A 404 11.57 -20.61 25.98
C ALA A 404 11.27 -21.42 27.26
N ILE A 405 10.33 -20.97 28.08
CA ILE A 405 9.93 -21.68 29.31
C ILE A 405 8.92 -22.79 29.01
N HIS A 406 7.97 -22.57 28.10
CA HIS A 406 7.00 -23.59 27.70
C HIS A 406 7.68 -24.83 27.08
N ASP A 407 8.74 -24.61 26.29
CA ASP A 407 9.62 -25.67 25.75
C ASP A 407 10.16 -26.60 26.85
N LEU A 408 10.36 -26.13 28.09
CA LEU A 408 10.78 -26.97 29.23
C LEU A 408 9.77 -28.07 29.54
N GLY A 409 8.48 -27.81 29.30
CA GLY A 409 7.42 -28.79 29.45
C GLY A 409 7.48 -29.94 28.46
N LEU A 410 8.16 -29.77 27.32
CA LEU A 410 8.41 -30.86 26.36
C LEU A 410 9.46 -31.83 26.91
N TYR A 411 10.40 -31.33 27.72
CA TYR A 411 11.49 -32.12 28.29
C TYR A 411 11.17 -32.70 29.67
N SER A 412 10.03 -32.34 30.26
CA SER A 412 9.57 -32.92 31.54
C SER A 412 8.94 -34.31 31.38
N VAL A 413 8.56 -34.69 30.15
CA VAL A 413 7.96 -35.99 29.83
C VAL A 413 9.05 -37.00 29.45
N ASN A 414 8.81 -38.30 29.66
CA ASN A 414 9.73 -39.35 29.24
C ASN A 414 10.01 -39.25 27.73
N SER A 415 11.28 -39.29 27.36
CA SER A 415 11.72 -39.31 25.97
C SER A 415 12.85 -40.33 25.81
N ASP A 416 13.09 -40.78 24.57
CA ASP A 416 14.17 -41.71 24.23
C ASP A 416 15.56 -41.03 24.19
N ARG A 417 15.64 -39.74 24.52
CA ARG A 417 16.90 -38.98 24.55
C ARG A 417 17.70 -39.38 25.78
N ASN A 418 19.03 -39.40 25.63
CA ASN A 418 19.90 -39.58 26.79
C ASN A 418 19.85 -38.36 27.71
N GLU A 419 20.18 -38.58 28.98
CA GLU A 419 20.17 -37.57 30.04
C GLU A 419 21.00 -36.32 29.69
N GLN A 420 22.18 -36.51 29.11
CA GLN A 420 23.08 -35.39 28.79
C GLN A 420 22.45 -34.44 27.76
N ASN A 421 21.78 -34.99 26.75
CA ASN A 421 21.10 -34.22 25.70
C ASN A 421 19.89 -33.47 26.27
N GLU A 422 19.08 -34.12 27.10
CA GLU A 422 17.94 -33.45 27.75
C GLU A 422 18.39 -32.36 28.72
N ALA A 423 19.40 -32.63 29.56
CA ALA A 423 19.96 -31.64 30.47
C ALA A 423 20.53 -30.42 29.72
N TRP A 424 21.13 -30.63 28.54
CA TRP A 424 21.58 -29.53 27.68
C TRP A 424 20.41 -28.71 27.16
N LEU A 425 19.33 -29.34 26.68
CA LEU A 425 18.13 -28.65 26.19
C LEU A 425 17.45 -27.84 27.30
N ILE A 426 17.32 -28.41 28.49
CA ILE A 426 16.80 -27.73 29.67
C ILE A 426 17.63 -26.48 29.97
N ASN A 427 18.96 -26.61 30.00
CA ASN A 427 19.85 -25.47 30.21
C ASN A 427 19.67 -24.39 29.14
N ASN A 428 19.61 -24.79 27.86
CA ASN A 428 19.43 -23.87 26.74
C ASN A 428 18.12 -23.08 26.85
N CYS A 429 17.01 -23.72 27.23
CA CYS A 429 15.74 -23.05 27.48
C CYS A 429 15.83 -22.05 28.65
N ILE A 430 16.47 -22.43 29.76
CA ILE A 430 16.68 -21.54 30.91
C ILE A 430 17.50 -20.32 30.49
N GLU A 431 18.62 -20.50 29.81
CA GLU A 431 19.50 -19.41 29.35
C GLU A 431 18.77 -18.48 28.36
N ARG A 432 18.02 -19.05 27.40
CA ARG A 432 17.18 -18.28 26.47
C ARG A 432 16.17 -17.42 27.21
N ALA A 433 15.47 -17.97 28.21
CA ALA A 433 14.51 -17.22 29.00
C ALA A 433 15.17 -16.12 29.85
N ILE A 434 16.29 -16.42 30.50
CA ILE A 434 17.03 -15.44 31.31
C ILE A 434 17.50 -14.25 30.48
N LYS A 435 17.95 -14.49 29.25
CA LYS A 435 18.37 -13.43 28.33
C LYS A 435 17.25 -12.43 28.02
N GLN A 436 15.98 -12.86 28.06
CA GLN A 436 14.84 -11.98 27.75
C GLN A 436 14.42 -11.10 28.92
N ILE A 437 14.73 -11.46 30.18
CA ILE A 437 14.35 -10.68 31.37
C ILE A 437 14.77 -9.19 31.26
N PRO A 438 16.05 -8.85 31.06
CA PRO A 438 16.45 -7.44 30.98
C PRO A 438 15.86 -6.72 29.76
N ILE A 439 15.56 -7.44 28.69
CA ILE A 439 14.94 -6.88 27.48
C ILE A 439 13.46 -6.58 27.76
N TYR A 440 12.75 -7.47 28.45
CA TYR A 440 11.36 -7.29 28.86
C TYR A 440 11.23 -6.07 29.77
N ASP A 441 12.09 -5.95 30.77
CA ASP A 441 12.09 -4.81 31.70
C ASP A 441 12.34 -3.48 30.96
N TYR A 442 13.25 -3.49 29.98
CA TYR A 442 13.53 -2.34 29.14
C TYR A 442 12.33 -1.96 28.27
N GLU A 443 11.73 -2.90 27.53
CA GLU A 443 10.55 -2.61 26.69
C GLU A 443 9.35 -2.17 27.53
N LYS A 444 9.13 -2.79 28.69
CA LYS A 444 8.08 -2.40 29.65
C LYS A 444 8.28 -0.96 30.14
N SER A 445 9.52 -0.52 30.31
CA SER A 445 9.84 0.84 30.77
C SER A 445 9.53 1.93 29.74
N LYS A 446 9.52 1.62 28.43
CA LYS A 446 9.18 2.57 27.35
C LYS A 446 7.70 2.93 27.28
N ILE A 447 6.84 2.06 27.84
CA ILE A 447 5.38 2.13 27.67
C ILE A 447 4.71 2.92 28.81
N ARG A 448 5.46 3.14 29.91
CA ARG A 448 5.09 3.97 31.07
C ARG A 448 5.39 5.43 30.79
#